data_AF-A0A1M7E3T4-F1
#
_entry.id   AF-A0A1M7E3T4-F1
#
_cell.length_a   1.000
_cell.length_b   1.000
_cell.length_c   1.000
_cell.angle_alpha   90.00
_cell.angle_beta   90.00
_cell.angle_gamma   90.00
#
_symmetry.space_group_name_H-M   'P 1'
#
loop_
_entity.id
_entity.type
_entity.pdbx_description
1 polymer ?
#
loop_
_entity_poly.entity_id
_entity_poly.type
_entity_poly.pdbx_seq_one_letter_code
_entity_poly.pdbx_strand_id
1 'polypeptide(L)'
;MSSTKKIRDNNQSFYDFPAKGKFPFDFKLWEGNYQITQTTYSDDTILAKYENKVRLDIEGIKNGYYHFLFSAFDFRKNEDISDSKMDTLAKMCIEVIYPIRYIINPEGKLIDIVLTKKTEDIVSELDSIKNFFPDQYSSDYIEKMKGIIENPEIISQNQAIILYKH
;
A
#
# COMPACT_ATOMS: atom_id res chain seq x y z
N MET A 1 -13.99 -33.52 41.06
CA MET A 1 -14.29 -33.83 39.64
C MET A 1 -14.11 -32.56 38.83
N SER A 2 -13.23 -32.63 37.82
CA SER A 2 -12.73 -31.51 37.03
C SER A 2 -13.85 -30.71 36.33
N SER A 3 -13.75 -29.38 36.39
CA SER A 3 -14.60 -28.36 35.76
C SER A 3 -14.77 -28.52 34.23
N THR A 4 -13.93 -29.32 33.59
CA THR A 4 -14.00 -29.65 32.15
C THR A 4 -15.18 -30.55 31.77
N LYS A 5 -15.80 -31.29 32.71
CA LYS A 5 -16.94 -32.17 32.38
C LYS A 5 -18.24 -31.41 32.11
N LYS A 6 -18.49 -30.28 32.79
CA LYS A 6 -19.75 -29.52 32.68
C LYS A 6 -19.93 -28.74 31.38
N ILE A 7 -18.83 -28.41 30.68
CA ILE A 7 -18.86 -27.57 29.47
C ILE A 7 -19.31 -28.37 28.25
N ARG A 8 -18.97 -29.68 28.23
CA ARG A 8 -19.26 -30.58 27.11
C ARG A 8 -20.74 -30.95 27.01
N ASP A 9 -21.45 -30.96 28.13
CA ASP A 9 -22.88 -31.29 28.18
C ASP A 9 -23.78 -30.11 27.73
N ASN A 10 -23.24 -28.89 27.65
CA ASN A 10 -24.00 -27.67 27.31
C ASN A 10 -23.79 -27.16 25.87
N ASN A 11 -23.02 -27.86 25.02
CA ASN A 11 -22.76 -27.45 23.63
C ASN A 11 -22.22 -26.01 23.50
N GLN A 12 -21.57 -25.49 24.55
CA GLN A 12 -20.97 -24.16 24.54
C GLN A 12 -19.58 -24.24 23.93
N SER A 13 -19.48 -23.81 22.66
CA SER A 13 -18.21 -23.51 22.00
C SER A 13 -17.50 -22.40 22.78
N PHE A 14 -16.20 -22.56 23.02
CA PHE A 14 -15.31 -21.56 23.63
C PHE A 14 -15.13 -20.28 22.78
N TYR A 15 -15.72 -20.24 21.58
CA TYR A 15 -15.70 -19.07 20.72
C TYR A 15 -16.97 -18.27 20.94
N ASP A 16 -16.85 -17.21 21.74
CA ASP A 16 -17.80 -16.10 21.73
C ASP A 16 -17.79 -15.51 20.31
N PHE A 17 -18.77 -15.93 19.50
CA PHE A 17 -19.02 -15.27 18.23
C PHE A 17 -19.40 -13.81 18.52
N PRO A 18 -18.78 -12.84 17.83
CA PRO A 18 -19.09 -11.44 18.04
C PRO A 18 -20.59 -11.22 17.84
N ALA A 19 -21.22 -10.43 18.73
CA ALA A 19 -22.67 -10.22 18.78
C ALA A 19 -23.31 -9.66 17.48
N LYS A 20 -22.47 -9.26 16.50
CA LYS A 20 -22.87 -8.79 15.16
C LYS A 20 -22.28 -9.62 14.01
N GLY A 21 -21.73 -10.80 14.29
CA GLY A 21 -21.14 -11.70 13.28
C GLY A 21 -19.87 -11.19 12.60
N LYS A 22 -19.30 -10.05 13.02
CA LYS A 22 -18.03 -9.51 12.49
C LYS A 22 -16.95 -9.60 13.56
N PHE A 23 -15.84 -10.26 13.25
CA PHE A 23 -14.64 -10.20 14.08
C PHE A 23 -14.15 -8.75 14.17
N PRO A 24 -13.69 -8.30 15.34
CA PRO A 24 -13.09 -6.98 15.47
C PRO A 24 -11.87 -6.91 14.55
N PHE A 25 -11.74 -5.81 13.80
CA PHE A 25 -10.59 -5.54 12.95
C PHE A 25 -9.33 -5.38 13.83
N ASP A 26 -8.39 -6.32 13.72
CA ASP A 26 -7.11 -6.26 14.44
C ASP A 26 -6.04 -5.61 13.56
N PHE A 27 -6.07 -4.28 13.56
CA PHE A 27 -5.15 -3.43 12.81
C PHE A 27 -3.67 -3.67 13.13
N LYS A 28 -3.34 -4.23 14.30
CA LYS A 28 -1.93 -4.54 14.65
C LYS A 28 -1.37 -5.66 13.79
N LEU A 29 -2.22 -6.54 13.25
CA LEU A 29 -1.82 -7.59 12.33
C LEU A 29 -1.43 -7.06 10.94
N TRP A 30 -1.77 -5.81 10.63
CA TRP A 30 -1.45 -5.18 9.36
C TRP A 30 -0.10 -4.47 9.35
N GLU A 31 0.49 -4.18 10.51
CA GLU A 31 1.85 -3.65 10.57
C GLU A 31 2.85 -4.69 10.07
N GLY A 32 3.73 -4.29 9.15
CA GLY A 32 4.76 -5.19 8.64
C GLY A 32 5.23 -4.88 7.22
N ASN A 33 6.06 -5.79 6.73
CA ASN A 33 6.56 -5.78 5.36
C ASN A 33 5.86 -6.86 4.54
N TYR A 34 5.42 -6.49 3.35
CA TYR A 34 4.72 -7.38 2.43
C TYR A 34 5.43 -7.38 1.08
N GLN A 35 5.35 -8.50 0.37
CA GLN A 35 5.79 -8.62 -1.01
C GLN A 35 4.55 -8.60 -1.92
N ILE A 36 4.57 -7.71 -2.89
CA ILE A 36 3.57 -7.62 -3.95
C ILE A 36 4.21 -8.21 -5.21
N THR A 37 3.49 -9.13 -5.84
CA THR A 37 3.86 -9.71 -7.14
C THR A 37 2.69 -9.53 -8.09
N GLN A 38 2.95 -8.87 -9.22
CA GLN A 38 2.02 -8.71 -10.33
C GLN A 38 2.57 -9.43 -11.55
N THR A 39 1.77 -10.28 -12.18
CA THR A 39 2.18 -11.00 -13.41
C THR A 39 1.27 -10.58 -14.56
N THR A 40 1.85 -10.18 -15.68
CA THR A 40 1.14 -9.87 -16.93
C THR A 40 1.26 -11.04 -17.90
N TYR A 41 0.15 -11.36 -18.55
CA TYR A 41 0.02 -12.49 -19.46
C TYR A 41 -0.39 -12.00 -20.87
N SER A 42 0.03 -12.74 -21.89
CA SER A 42 -0.53 -12.69 -23.24
C SER A 42 -0.62 -14.11 -23.76
N ASP A 43 -1.79 -14.53 -24.22
CA ASP A 43 -2.06 -15.89 -24.71
C ASP A 43 -1.47 -16.97 -23.79
N ASP A 44 -1.83 -16.90 -22.50
CA ASP A 44 -1.36 -17.79 -21.41
C ASP A 44 0.16 -17.83 -21.18
N THR A 45 0.91 -16.97 -21.87
CA THR A 45 2.35 -16.82 -21.71
C THR A 45 2.64 -15.64 -20.79
N ILE A 46 3.51 -15.85 -19.79
CA ILE A 46 3.97 -14.77 -18.90
C ILE A 46 4.82 -13.81 -19.73
N LEU A 47 4.37 -12.56 -19.85
CA LEU A 47 5.13 -11.50 -20.52
C LEU A 47 6.08 -10.80 -19.56
N ALA A 48 5.61 -10.50 -18.35
CA ALA A 48 6.43 -9.89 -17.32
C ALA A 48 5.89 -10.20 -15.93
N LYS A 49 6.81 -10.26 -14.97
CA LYS A 49 6.57 -10.32 -13.54
C LYS A 49 7.13 -9.07 -12.89
N TYR A 50 6.30 -8.28 -12.24
CA TYR A 50 6.70 -7.10 -11.48
C TYR A 50 6.59 -7.42 -10.00
N GLU A 51 7.61 -7.07 -9.24
CA GLU A 51 7.65 -7.33 -7.80
C GLU A 51 8.09 -6.08 -7.08
N ASN A 52 7.50 -5.81 -5.92
CA ASN A 52 7.96 -4.78 -5.01
C ASN A 52 7.65 -5.18 -3.58
N LYS A 53 8.33 -4.55 -2.64
CA LYS A 53 7.98 -4.62 -1.22
C LYS A 53 7.18 -3.40 -0.84
N VAL A 54 6.30 -3.58 0.13
CA VAL A 54 5.60 -2.50 0.81
C VAL A 54 5.76 -2.65 2.31
N ARG A 55 5.84 -1.52 3.01
CA ARG A 55 5.87 -1.46 4.46
C ARG A 55 4.68 -0.65 4.94
N LEU A 56 3.96 -1.21 5.91
CA LEU A 56 2.91 -0.55 6.65
C LEU A 56 3.40 -0.38 8.09
N ASP A 57 3.57 0.85 8.54
CA ASP A 57 3.90 1.18 9.93
C ASP A 57 2.70 1.87 10.58
N ILE A 58 2.33 1.46 11.78
CA ILE A 58 1.20 2.09 12.46
C ILE A 58 1.64 3.39 13.15
N GLU A 59 0.95 4.49 12.86
CA GLU A 59 1.14 5.76 13.59
C GLU A 59 0.22 5.87 14.80
N GLY A 60 -0.89 5.13 14.79
CA GLY A 60 -1.84 5.03 15.90
C GLY A 60 -3.28 5.31 15.47
N ILE A 61 -4.12 5.62 16.45
CA ILE A 61 -5.54 5.91 16.27
C ILE A 61 -5.76 7.41 16.47
N LYS A 62 -6.39 8.09 15.50
CA LYS A 62 -6.78 9.51 15.62
C LYS A 62 -8.23 9.65 15.19
N ASN A 63 -9.06 10.30 16.01
CA ASN A 63 -10.49 10.50 15.75
C ASN A 63 -11.26 9.21 15.39
N GLY A 64 -10.86 8.07 15.96
CA GLY A 64 -11.48 6.77 15.70
C GLY A 64 -11.06 6.09 14.38
N TYR A 65 -10.11 6.67 13.64
CA TYR A 65 -9.52 6.07 12.44
C TYR A 65 -8.10 5.59 12.73
N TYR A 66 -7.68 4.53 12.05
CA TYR A 66 -6.31 4.02 12.06
C TYR A 66 -5.48 4.75 11.02
N HIS A 67 -4.27 5.14 11.41
CA HIS A 67 -3.32 5.81 10.54
C HIS A 67 -2.10 4.91 10.32
N PHE A 68 -1.80 4.63 9.05
CA PHE A 68 -0.63 3.87 8.65
C PHE A 68 0.24 4.70 7.72
N LEU A 69 1.55 4.65 7.94
CA LEU A 69 2.52 5.05 6.92
C LEU A 69 2.71 3.88 5.97
N PHE A 70 2.45 4.13 4.70
CA PHE A 70 2.69 3.21 3.61
C PHE A 70 3.93 3.67 2.84
N SER A 71 4.87 2.74 2.66
CA SER A 71 6.06 2.92 1.82
C SER A 71 6.14 1.79 0.80
N ALA A 72 6.63 2.06 -0.40
CA ALA A 72 6.90 1.04 -1.42
C ALA A 72 8.37 1.12 -1.87
N PHE A 73 9.04 -0.03 -2.00
CA PHE A 73 10.48 -0.14 -2.24
C PHE A 73 10.86 -1.49 -2.88
N ASP A 74 12.14 -1.70 -3.19
CA ASP A 74 12.67 -2.97 -3.74
C ASP A 74 11.94 -3.44 -5.00
N PHE A 75 11.74 -2.52 -5.96
CA PHE A 75 11.06 -2.77 -7.23
C PHE A 75 11.94 -3.60 -8.19
N ARG A 76 11.36 -4.68 -8.73
CA ARG A 76 12.01 -5.65 -9.61
C ARG A 76 11.11 -6.01 -10.79
N LYS A 77 11.72 -6.38 -11.91
CA LYS A 77 11.04 -6.86 -13.11
C LYS A 77 11.73 -8.14 -13.58
N ASN A 78 10.97 -9.22 -13.70
CA ASN A 78 11.46 -10.55 -14.09
C ASN A 78 12.63 -11.04 -13.22
N GLU A 79 12.51 -10.86 -11.90
CA GLU A 79 13.54 -11.22 -10.90
C GLU A 79 14.83 -10.37 -10.95
N ASP A 80 15.04 -9.61 -12.03
CA ASP A 80 16.11 -8.64 -12.15
C ASP A 80 15.75 -7.30 -11.48
N ILE A 81 16.76 -6.71 -10.84
CA ILE A 81 16.77 -5.28 -10.57
C ILE A 81 17.00 -4.63 -11.93
N SER A 82 15.93 -4.41 -12.68
CA SER A 82 16.02 -3.73 -13.95
C SER A 82 16.52 -2.31 -13.69
N ASP A 83 17.70 -2.01 -14.24
CA ASP A 83 18.36 -0.69 -14.20
C ASP A 83 18.13 0.06 -15.51
N SER A 84 17.01 -0.23 -16.18
CA SER A 84 16.60 0.57 -17.33
C SER A 84 16.37 2.02 -16.87
N LYS A 85 16.63 2.96 -17.77
CA LYS A 85 16.39 4.39 -17.53
C LYS A 85 15.01 4.67 -16.93
N MET A 86 13.97 3.98 -17.40
CA MET A 86 12.61 4.17 -16.92
C MET A 86 12.37 3.57 -15.53
N ASP A 87 13.01 2.46 -15.20
CA ASP A 87 12.90 1.88 -13.86
C ASP A 87 13.59 2.78 -12.83
N THR A 88 14.76 3.33 -13.17
CA THR A 88 15.46 4.30 -12.34
C THR A 88 14.62 5.56 -12.13
N LEU A 89 14.03 6.10 -13.21
CA LEU A 89 13.14 7.25 -13.13
C LEU A 89 11.94 6.98 -12.20
N ALA A 90 11.26 5.85 -12.40
CA ALA A 90 10.11 5.47 -11.57
C ALA A 90 10.50 5.30 -10.09
N LYS A 91 11.64 4.64 -9.81
CA LYS A 91 12.17 4.49 -8.44
C LYS A 91 12.43 5.85 -7.79
N MET A 92 13.10 6.78 -8.49
CA MET A 92 13.36 8.13 -7.96
C MET A 92 12.07 8.90 -7.67
N CYS A 93 11.07 8.83 -8.56
CA CYS A 93 9.77 9.47 -8.31
C CYS A 93 9.07 8.88 -7.08
N ILE A 94 9.10 7.56 -6.91
CA ILE A 94 8.51 6.88 -5.76
C ILE A 94 9.24 7.29 -4.46
N GLU A 95 10.56 7.35 -4.45
CA GLU A 95 11.33 7.78 -3.27
C GLU A 95 11.00 9.22 -2.84
N VAL A 96 10.71 10.10 -3.80
CA VAL A 96 10.28 11.48 -3.50
C VAL A 96 8.88 11.51 -2.88
N ILE A 97 7.94 10.70 -3.39
CA ILE A 97 6.52 10.72 -3.01
C ILE A 97 6.26 10.02 -1.67
N TYR A 98 6.90 8.86 -1.45
CA TYR A 98 6.65 8.03 -0.29
C TYR A 98 7.53 8.43 0.91
N PRO A 99 7.08 8.20 2.16
CA PRO A 99 5.84 7.53 2.54
C PRO A 99 4.59 8.38 2.33
N ILE A 100 3.45 7.72 2.13
CA ILE A 100 2.11 8.33 2.17
C ILE A 100 1.33 7.74 3.35
N ARG A 101 0.27 8.41 3.78
CA ARG A 101 -0.53 8.01 4.93
C ARG A 101 -1.87 7.44 4.50
N TYR A 102 -2.18 6.23 4.93
CA TYR A 102 -3.51 5.65 4.81
C TYR A 102 -4.33 5.93 6.06
N ILE A 103 -5.58 6.35 5.84
CA ILE A 103 -6.59 6.51 6.90
C ILE A 103 -7.63 5.40 6.72
N ILE A 104 -7.75 4.53 7.71
CA ILE A 104 -8.60 3.34 7.66
C ILE A 104 -9.64 3.40 8.78
N ASN A 105 -10.89 3.07 8.49
CA ASN A 105 -11.95 3.06 9.50
C ASN A 105 -11.92 1.78 10.38
N PRO A 106 -12.69 1.74 11.48
CA PRO A 106 -12.85 0.55 12.33
C PRO A 106 -13.30 -0.74 11.63
N GLU A 107 -13.82 -0.65 10.40
CA GLU A 107 -14.26 -1.79 9.60
C GLU A 107 -13.17 -2.28 8.62
N GLY A 108 -11.98 -1.67 8.62
CA GLY A 108 -10.88 -2.01 7.71
C GLY A 108 -10.96 -1.35 6.33
N LYS A 109 -11.88 -0.40 6.13
CA LYS A 109 -12.03 0.31 4.84
C LYS A 109 -11.06 1.50 4.77
N LEU A 110 -10.30 1.59 3.67
CA LEU A 110 -9.52 2.78 3.31
C LEU A 110 -10.47 3.95 3.05
N ILE A 111 -10.34 5.00 3.85
CA ILE A 111 -11.16 6.22 3.79
C ILE A 111 -10.43 7.32 3.01
N ASP A 112 -9.12 7.44 3.21
CA ASP A 112 -8.35 8.52 2.61
C ASP A 112 -6.86 8.16 2.49
N ILE A 113 -6.18 8.89 1.60
CA ILE A 113 -4.73 8.85 1.39
C ILE A 113 -4.20 10.27 1.47
N VAL A 114 -3.29 10.51 2.41
CA VAL A 114 -2.73 11.83 2.68
C VAL A 114 -1.23 11.83 2.45
N LEU A 115 -0.71 12.86 1.79
CA LEU A 115 0.72 13.06 1.63
C LEU A 115 1.38 13.34 2.98
N THR A 116 2.59 12.83 3.20
CA THR A 116 3.35 13.11 4.44
C THR A 116 4.20 14.37 4.32
N LYS A 117 4.57 14.74 3.09
CA LYS A 117 5.26 15.98 2.72
C LYS A 117 4.26 16.97 2.11
N LYS A 118 4.63 18.26 2.07
CA LYS A 118 3.83 19.25 1.34
C LYS A 118 3.90 18.98 -0.15
N THR A 119 2.79 19.21 -0.85
CA THR A 119 2.72 19.06 -2.31
C THR A 119 3.80 19.87 -3.02
N GLU A 120 4.03 21.11 -2.59
CA GLU A 120 5.05 22.01 -3.15
C GLU A 120 6.47 21.43 -3.07
N ASP A 121 6.81 20.81 -1.93
CA ASP A 121 8.12 20.19 -1.70
C ASP A 121 8.29 18.96 -2.61
N ILE A 122 7.25 18.12 -2.71
CA ILE A 122 7.25 16.94 -3.60
C ILE A 122 7.41 17.38 -5.06
N VAL A 123 6.65 18.39 -5.51
CA VAL A 123 6.71 18.90 -6.89
C VAL A 123 8.11 19.44 -7.20
N SER A 124 8.71 20.20 -6.26
CA SER A 124 10.07 20.73 -6.43
C SER A 124 11.12 19.62 -6.50
N GLU A 125 11.03 18.61 -5.64
CA GLU A 125 11.91 17.44 -5.67
C GLU A 125 11.73 16.66 -6.99
N LEU A 126 10.50 16.46 -7.47
CA LEU A 126 10.21 15.82 -8.75
C LEU A 126 10.80 16.61 -9.94
N ASP A 127 10.73 17.94 -9.92
CA ASP A 127 11.37 18.77 -10.94
C ASP A 127 12.88 18.62 -10.95
N SER A 128 13.51 18.44 -9.79
CA SER A 128 14.95 18.23 -9.71
C SER A 128 15.40 16.95 -10.44
N ILE A 129 14.51 15.94 -10.54
CA ILE A 129 14.78 14.68 -11.25
C ILE A 129 14.96 14.92 -12.76
N LYS A 130 14.27 15.92 -13.35
CA LYS A 130 14.38 16.23 -14.79
C LYS A 130 15.81 16.55 -15.22
N ASN A 131 16.63 17.07 -14.30
CA ASN A 131 18.04 17.38 -14.58
C ASN A 131 18.87 16.11 -14.93
N PHE A 132 18.42 14.94 -14.49
CA PHE A 132 19.07 13.65 -14.78
C PHE A 132 18.46 12.94 -16.00
N PHE A 133 17.27 13.35 -16.45
CA PHE A 133 16.52 12.72 -17.54
C PHE A 133 15.97 13.78 -18.51
N PRO A 134 16.80 14.32 -19.43
CA PRO A 134 16.45 15.49 -20.25
C PRO A 134 15.53 15.17 -21.44
N ASP A 135 15.13 13.92 -21.65
CA ASP A 135 14.24 13.54 -22.75
C ASP A 135 12.77 13.82 -22.43
N GLN A 136 12.00 14.06 -23.50
CA GLN A 136 10.58 14.39 -23.40
C GLN A 136 9.77 13.30 -22.67
N TYR A 137 10.07 12.03 -22.92
CA TYR A 137 9.31 10.92 -22.34
C TYR A 137 9.45 10.88 -20.81
N SER A 138 10.65 11.10 -20.30
CA SER A 138 10.89 11.20 -18.86
C SER A 138 10.23 12.45 -18.25
N SER A 139 10.24 13.58 -18.96
CA SER A 139 9.51 14.78 -18.54
C SER A 139 8.01 14.54 -18.44
N ASP A 140 7.41 13.90 -19.46
CA ASP A 140 5.98 13.57 -19.49
C ASP A 140 5.60 12.64 -18.33
N TYR A 141 6.47 11.67 -18.00
CA TYR A 141 6.28 10.80 -16.85
C TYR A 141 6.29 11.58 -15.53
N ILE A 142 7.26 12.49 -15.33
CA ILE A 142 7.34 13.32 -14.12
C ILE A 142 6.10 14.21 -13.98
N GLU A 143 5.64 14.83 -15.06
CA GLU A 143 4.42 15.64 -15.05
C GLU A 143 3.17 14.82 -14.70
N LYS A 144 3.07 13.59 -15.21
CA LYS A 144 2.01 12.65 -14.81
C LYS A 144 2.06 12.36 -13.31
N MET A 145 3.26 12.15 -12.74
CA MET A 145 3.42 11.91 -11.30
C MET A 145 3.00 13.13 -10.48
N LYS A 146 3.36 14.35 -10.89
CA LYS A 146 2.89 15.57 -10.22
C LYS A 146 1.38 15.70 -10.22
N GLY A 147 0.73 15.45 -11.37
CA GLY A 147 -0.72 15.50 -11.48
C GLY A 147 -1.44 14.49 -10.55
N ILE A 148 -0.81 13.35 -10.27
CA ILE A 148 -1.31 12.38 -9.28
C ILE A 148 -1.21 12.92 -7.85
N ILE A 149 -0.15 13.66 -7.52
CA ILE A 149 0.08 14.22 -6.18
C ILE A 149 -0.79 15.44 -5.91
N GLU A 150 -1.03 16.27 -6.93
CA GLU A 150 -1.92 17.42 -6.84
C GLU A 150 -3.40 17.03 -6.70
N ASN A 151 -3.75 15.80 -7.08
CA ASN A 151 -5.09 15.23 -6.90
C ASN A 151 -5.03 13.86 -6.20
N PRO A 152 -4.95 13.82 -4.85
CA PRO A 152 -4.82 12.60 -4.07
C PRO A 152 -5.98 11.59 -4.26
N GLU A 153 -7.15 12.04 -4.73
CA GLU A 153 -8.27 11.16 -5.09
C GLU A 153 -7.90 10.18 -6.22
N ILE A 154 -6.92 10.52 -7.07
CA ILE A 154 -6.39 9.62 -8.10
C ILE A 154 -5.54 8.51 -7.48
N ILE A 155 -4.87 8.79 -6.36
CA ILE A 155 -4.07 7.79 -5.63
C ILE A 155 -4.99 6.74 -5.00
N SER A 156 -6.13 7.16 -4.43
CA SER A 156 -7.09 6.25 -3.81
C SER A 156 -7.79 5.33 -4.82
N GLN A 157 -8.03 5.80 -6.05
CA GLN A 157 -8.59 5.00 -7.14
C GLN A 157 -7.62 3.91 -7.66
N ASN A 158 -6.31 4.17 -7.67
CA ASN A 158 -5.31 3.22 -8.16
C ASN A 158 -4.86 2.17 -7.14
N GLN A 159 -5.18 2.33 -5.85
CA GLN A 159 -4.69 1.44 -4.77
C GLN A 159 -5.74 0.46 -4.23
N ALA A 160 -6.88 0.31 -4.91
CA ALA A 160 -7.98 -0.59 -4.52
C ALA A 160 -7.63 -2.10 -4.44
N ILE A 161 -6.37 -2.51 -4.69
CA ILE A 161 -5.98 -3.92 -4.85
C ILE A 161 -5.24 -4.49 -3.62
N ILE A 162 -4.70 -3.68 -2.70
CA ILE A 162 -3.77 -4.22 -1.67
C ILE A 162 -4.48 -4.77 -0.43
N LEU A 163 -5.76 -4.45 -0.17
CA LEU A 163 -6.38 -4.69 1.14
C LEU A 163 -7.47 -5.78 1.19
N TYR A 164 -7.77 -6.46 0.08
CA TYR A 164 -8.69 -7.60 0.07
C TYR A 164 -7.93 -8.93 0.05
N LYS A 165 -7.32 -9.30 1.18
CA LYS A 165 -6.91 -10.68 1.43
C LYS A 165 -7.09 -11.06 2.89
N HIS A 166 -8.35 -11.33 3.26
CA HIS A 166 -8.72 -12.30 4.29
C HIS A 166 -9.85 -13.16 3.75
#